data_AF-R9MXV3-F1
#
_entry.id   AF-R9MXV3-F1
#
_cell.length_a   1.000
_cell.length_b   1.000
_cell.length_c   1.000
_cell.angle_alpha   90.00
_cell.angle_beta   90.00
_cell.angle_gamma   90.00
#
_symmetry.space_group_name_H-M   'P 1'
#
loop_
_entity.id
_entity.type
_entity.pdbx_description
1 polymer ?
#
loop_
_entity_poly.entity_id
_entity_poly.type
_entity_poly.pdbx_seq_one_letter_code
_entity_poly.pdbx_strand_id
1 'polypeptide(L)'
;MSNLKLSLSIGELSLQLEGDGELVQTMLNELRENGLGELSKIPKAHFPASSYQSNLITQNNKELCNNTVDNNYPSLKEVALKCLPKSESEWILLYAFYASDFGTRSVSRTEIKEMYNVTNRMTTSRSNNFFNSLTSVVSNNYLSALNDDEYAVRSEGQIKINEILSRENSSENKAKTKKVSKGKQFQLIKDLDLSTTTSRKGLKDFVNEVKPTSNINTTATIIYYLQQIYEYTGDINGDIIFTCWRELGTKIPNDLAGNLRDVCSSRYGYANVENGNYSITIRGINLIEHTISEGQNK
;
A
#
# COMPACT_ATOMS: atom_id res chain seq x y z
N MET A 1 11.78 33.62 -55.89
CA MET A 1 10.48 33.64 -55.20
C MET A 1 10.77 33.67 -53.72
N SER A 2 10.35 34.72 -53.04
CA SER A 2 10.59 34.93 -51.61
C SER A 2 9.57 34.09 -50.82
N ASN A 3 10.04 33.02 -50.18
CA ASN A 3 9.21 32.23 -49.28
C ASN A 3 8.79 33.09 -48.08
N LEU A 4 7.49 33.13 -47.82
CA LEU A 4 6.90 33.78 -46.67
C LEU A 4 6.72 32.75 -45.57
N LYS A 5 7.18 33.08 -44.37
CA LYS A 5 7.03 32.26 -43.18
C LYS A 5 6.25 33.02 -42.13
N LEU A 6 5.11 32.47 -41.74
CA LEU A 6 4.20 33.04 -40.74
C LEU A 6 4.10 32.07 -39.55
N SER A 7 4.33 32.57 -38.35
CA SER A 7 4.15 31.82 -37.10
C SER A 7 3.15 32.56 -36.22
N LEU A 8 2.11 31.88 -35.78
CA LEU A 8 1.08 32.39 -34.87
C LEU A 8 1.05 31.54 -33.60
N SER A 9 1.04 32.18 -32.43
CA SER A 9 0.92 31.52 -31.13
C SER A 9 -0.19 32.15 -30.30
N ILE A 10 -1.12 31.32 -29.81
CA ILE A 10 -2.21 31.71 -28.89
C ILE A 10 -2.30 30.65 -27.81
N GLY A 11 -1.85 30.98 -26.59
CA GLY A 11 -1.77 30.01 -25.50
C GLY A 11 -0.85 28.84 -25.86
N GLU A 12 -1.38 27.61 -25.79
CA GLU A 12 -0.67 26.38 -26.15
C GLU A 12 -0.77 26.04 -27.66
N LEU A 13 -1.60 26.74 -28.41
CA LEU A 13 -1.74 26.53 -29.85
C LEU A 13 -0.63 27.29 -30.59
N SER A 14 0.21 26.56 -31.33
CA SER A 14 1.19 27.12 -32.27
C SER A 14 0.90 26.66 -33.70
N LEU A 15 0.72 27.60 -34.61
CA LEU A 15 0.54 27.34 -36.04
C LEU A 15 1.69 27.99 -36.83
N GLN A 16 2.31 27.22 -37.72
CA GLN A 16 3.35 27.70 -38.62
C GLN A 16 3.00 27.39 -40.07
N LEU A 17 3.02 28.42 -40.92
CA LEU A 17 2.79 28.34 -42.35
C LEU A 17 4.04 28.85 -43.07
N GLU A 18 4.59 28.05 -43.98
CA GLU A 18 5.77 28.41 -44.77
C GLU A 18 5.53 28.02 -46.24
N GLY A 19 5.70 28.97 -47.15
CA GLY A 19 5.49 28.73 -48.57
C GLY A 19 5.46 30.00 -49.40
N ASP A 20 4.90 29.91 -50.60
CA ASP A 20 4.75 31.06 -51.49
C ASP A 20 3.84 32.14 -50.85
N GLY A 21 4.22 33.41 -51.02
CA GLY A 21 3.58 34.54 -50.33
C GLY A 21 2.08 34.65 -50.60
N GLU A 22 1.64 34.39 -51.82
CA GLU A 22 0.21 34.43 -52.17
C GLU A 22 -0.57 33.28 -51.53
N LEU A 23 0.02 32.08 -51.49
CA LEU A 23 -0.61 30.90 -50.90
C LEU A 23 -0.73 31.05 -49.37
N VAL A 24 0.31 31.53 -48.71
CA VAL A 24 0.32 31.76 -47.25
C VAL A 24 -0.71 32.83 -46.88
N GLN A 25 -0.81 33.91 -47.66
CA GLN A 25 -1.81 34.96 -47.42
C GLN A 25 -3.23 34.47 -47.68
N THR A 26 -3.44 33.62 -48.70
CA THR A 26 -4.74 33.01 -49.00
C THR A 26 -5.19 32.09 -47.86
N MET A 27 -4.32 31.20 -47.40
CA MET A 27 -4.60 30.28 -46.29
C MET A 27 -4.85 31.03 -44.97
N LEU A 28 -4.12 32.11 -44.72
CA LEU A 28 -4.35 32.96 -43.53
C LEU A 28 -5.70 33.66 -43.60
N ASN A 29 -6.10 34.19 -44.76
CA ASN A 29 -7.40 34.83 -44.95
C ASN A 29 -8.54 33.82 -44.85
N GLU A 30 -8.37 32.61 -45.38
CA GLU A 30 -9.35 31.53 -45.25
C GLU A 30 -9.51 31.09 -43.79
N LEU A 31 -8.40 30.92 -43.05
CA LEU A 31 -8.44 30.64 -41.61
C LEU A 31 -9.11 31.79 -40.84
N ARG A 32 -8.90 33.04 -41.23
CA ARG A 32 -9.56 34.19 -40.61
C ARG A 32 -11.06 34.22 -40.92
N GLU A 33 -11.47 33.95 -42.15
CA GLU A 33 -12.87 34.15 -42.59
C GLU A 33 -13.75 32.93 -42.30
N ASN A 34 -13.23 31.72 -42.49
CA ASN A 34 -14.01 30.47 -42.39
C ASN A 34 -13.63 29.61 -41.19
N GLY A 35 -12.50 29.89 -40.54
CA GLY A 35 -12.05 29.18 -39.35
C GLY A 35 -12.25 29.99 -38.07
N LEU A 36 -11.19 30.68 -37.65
CA LEU A 36 -11.10 31.41 -36.38
C LEU A 36 -12.06 32.61 -36.29
N GLY A 37 -12.40 33.27 -37.40
CA GLY A 37 -13.34 34.40 -37.38
C GLY A 37 -14.79 33.99 -37.17
N GLU A 38 -15.18 32.78 -37.60
CA GLU A 38 -16.53 32.24 -37.37
C GLU A 38 -16.76 31.87 -35.90
N LEU A 39 -15.70 31.65 -35.10
CA LEU A 39 -15.82 31.41 -33.66
C LEU A 39 -16.51 32.57 -32.92
N SER A 40 -16.46 33.78 -33.47
CA SER A 40 -17.15 34.95 -32.91
C SER A 40 -18.65 35.01 -33.24
N LYS A 41 -19.09 34.27 -34.28
CA LYS A 41 -20.48 34.18 -34.72
C LYS A 41 -21.22 32.97 -34.16
N ILE A 42 -20.48 32.01 -33.58
CA ILE A 42 -21.07 30.95 -32.75
C ILE A 42 -21.77 31.64 -31.57
N PRO A 43 -23.09 31.53 -31.42
CA PRO A 43 -23.79 32.10 -30.28
C PRO A 43 -23.15 31.57 -29.01
N LYS A 44 -22.77 32.46 -28.07
CA LYS A 44 -22.31 32.05 -26.75
C LYS A 44 -23.38 31.13 -26.18
N ALA A 45 -23.09 29.84 -26.17
CA ALA A 45 -24.11 28.86 -25.88
C ALA A 45 -24.41 28.92 -24.38
N HIS A 46 -25.49 29.61 -24.05
CA HIS A 46 -26.21 29.38 -22.82
C HIS A 46 -26.88 28.01 -22.99
N PHE A 47 -26.30 26.97 -22.40
CA PHE A 47 -26.93 25.66 -22.38
C PHE A 47 -27.69 25.49 -21.06
N PRO A 48 -29.03 25.61 -21.08
CA PRO A 48 -29.87 24.91 -20.13
C PRO A 48 -29.82 23.40 -20.42
N ALA A 49 -30.11 22.62 -19.40
CA ALA A 49 -30.04 21.17 -19.40
C ALA A 49 -30.87 20.49 -20.51
N SER A 50 -30.28 19.41 -21.06
CA SER A 50 -30.88 18.32 -21.87
C SER A 50 -31.49 18.73 -23.23
N SER A 51 -31.52 17.94 -24.31
CA SER A 51 -31.05 16.62 -24.70
C SER A 51 -31.47 16.45 -26.17
N TYR A 52 -30.64 15.91 -27.05
CA TYR A 52 -31.13 15.08 -28.16
C TYR A 52 -30.24 13.84 -28.29
N GLN A 53 -30.82 12.72 -27.91
CA GLN A 53 -30.33 11.36 -28.15
C GLN A 53 -30.52 11.02 -29.63
N SER A 54 -29.50 10.44 -30.24
CA SER A 54 -29.69 9.32 -31.17
C SER A 54 -29.75 8.04 -30.33
N ASN A 55 -30.94 7.46 -30.27
CA ASN A 55 -31.23 6.22 -29.56
C ASN A 55 -30.80 4.99 -30.36
N LEU A 56 -30.31 3.98 -29.62
CA LEU A 56 -30.53 2.52 -29.71
C LEU A 56 -29.38 1.89 -28.88
N ILE A 57 -29.53 1.29 -27.69
CA ILE A 57 -30.61 0.46 -27.12
C ILE A 57 -30.62 0.60 -25.57
N THR A 58 -31.84 0.67 -25.04
CA THR A 58 -32.38 0.73 -23.65
C THR A 58 -32.03 -0.56 -22.85
N GLN A 59 -31.78 -0.63 -21.53
CA GLN A 59 -32.64 -0.22 -20.40
C GLN A 59 -31.92 -0.22 -19.03
N ASN A 60 -32.38 0.72 -18.18
CA ASN A 60 -32.49 0.74 -16.71
C ASN A 60 -31.46 1.52 -15.85
N ASN A 61 -31.85 2.78 -15.56
CA ASN A 61 -31.97 3.45 -14.23
C ASN A 61 -30.75 3.45 -13.27
N LYS A 62 -30.27 4.53 -12.65
CA LYS A 62 -30.91 5.79 -12.18
C LYS A 62 -29.83 6.76 -11.63
N GLU A 63 -30.12 8.06 -11.69
CA GLU A 63 -29.67 9.18 -10.80
C GLU A 63 -28.30 9.90 -11.00
N LEU A 64 -28.41 11.09 -11.63
CA LEU A 64 -27.82 12.46 -11.38
C LEU A 64 -26.51 12.59 -10.54
N CYS A 65 -25.55 13.47 -10.87
CA CYS A 65 -25.53 14.91 -10.50
C CYS A 65 -24.51 15.74 -11.31
N ASN A 66 -24.97 16.88 -11.86
CA ASN A 66 -24.14 18.02 -12.26
C ASN A 66 -24.00 18.98 -11.05
N ASN A 67 -22.76 19.26 -10.63
CA ASN A 67 -22.43 20.37 -9.73
C ASN A 67 -21.18 21.07 -10.27
N THR A 68 -21.36 22.09 -11.11
CA THR A 68 -20.28 23.03 -11.43
C THR A 68 -20.20 24.06 -10.32
N VAL A 69 -19.36 23.79 -9.33
CA VAL A 69 -18.97 24.77 -8.32
C VAL A 69 -17.84 25.61 -8.93
N ASP A 70 -17.97 26.92 -8.88
CA ASP A 70 -16.93 27.90 -9.22
C ASP A 70 -15.80 27.78 -8.19
N ASN A 71 -14.97 26.76 -8.36
CA ASN A 71 -13.99 26.33 -7.36
C ASN A 71 -12.65 27.04 -7.61
N ASN A 72 -12.43 28.13 -6.87
CA ASN A 72 -11.11 28.70 -6.70
C ASN A 72 -10.23 27.74 -5.86
N TYR A 73 -9.64 26.75 -6.52
CA TYR A 73 -8.78 25.76 -5.86
C TYR A 73 -7.45 26.40 -5.40
N PRO A 74 -6.98 26.10 -4.17
CA PRO A 74 -5.68 26.58 -3.70
C PRO A 74 -4.55 26.02 -4.57
N SER A 75 -3.38 26.65 -4.54
CA SER A 75 -2.24 26.11 -5.29
C SER A 75 -1.79 24.76 -4.72
N LEU A 76 -1.30 23.85 -5.57
CA LEU A 76 -0.79 22.54 -5.13
C LEU A 76 0.32 22.68 -4.07
N LYS A 77 1.15 23.73 -4.17
CA LYS A 77 2.19 24.03 -3.17
C LYS A 77 1.60 24.43 -1.82
N GLU A 78 0.52 25.21 -1.82
CA GLU A 78 -0.18 25.57 -0.59
C GLU A 78 -0.79 24.34 0.10
N VAL A 79 -1.42 23.46 -0.68
CA VAL A 79 -1.94 22.17 -0.18
C VAL A 79 -0.82 21.29 0.38
N ALA A 80 0.35 21.30 -0.28
CA ALA A 80 1.55 20.61 0.17
C ALA A 80 2.08 21.13 1.50
N LEU A 81 2.18 22.45 1.67
CA LEU A 81 2.62 23.08 2.92
C LEU A 81 1.65 22.80 4.07
N LYS A 82 0.35 22.75 3.78
CA LYS A 82 -0.70 22.40 4.73
C LYS A 82 -0.76 20.90 5.08
N CYS A 83 -0.05 20.03 4.34
CA CYS A 83 -0.07 18.57 4.54
C CYS A 83 -1.48 17.96 4.62
N LEU A 84 -2.43 18.45 3.82
CA LEU A 84 -3.84 18.03 3.91
C LEU A 84 -4.10 16.54 3.57
N PRO A 85 -3.44 15.95 2.55
CA PRO A 85 -3.60 14.52 2.23
C PRO A 85 -2.88 13.62 3.25
N LYS A 86 -3.62 12.63 3.78
CA LYS A 86 -3.20 11.73 4.87
C LYS A 86 -2.52 10.44 4.39
N SER A 87 -2.66 10.10 3.12
CA SER A 87 -2.12 8.86 2.55
C SER A 87 -1.53 9.10 1.18
N GLU A 88 -0.66 8.18 0.74
CA GLU A 88 -0.05 8.29 -0.59
C GLU A 88 -1.09 8.17 -1.71
N SER A 89 -2.13 7.35 -1.54
CA SER A 89 -3.25 7.30 -2.48
C SER A 89 -4.00 8.64 -2.57
N GLU A 90 -4.21 9.35 -1.45
CA GLU A 90 -4.80 10.70 -1.47
C GLU A 90 -3.89 11.70 -2.19
N TRP A 91 -2.55 11.58 -2.03
CA TRP A 91 -1.59 12.39 -2.79
C TRP A 91 -1.64 12.12 -4.28
N ILE A 92 -1.68 10.86 -4.70
CA ILE A 92 -1.79 10.49 -6.11
C ILE A 92 -3.08 11.03 -6.73
N LEU A 93 -4.20 10.90 -6.03
CA LEU A 93 -5.48 11.45 -6.49
C LEU A 93 -5.41 12.97 -6.65
N LEU A 94 -4.79 13.67 -5.69
CA LEU A 94 -4.58 15.11 -5.77
C LEU A 94 -3.69 15.46 -6.97
N TYR A 95 -2.59 14.76 -7.19
CA TYR A 95 -1.71 15.02 -8.32
C TYR A 95 -2.38 14.78 -9.66
N ALA A 96 -3.15 13.70 -9.79
CA ALA A 96 -3.95 13.46 -10.99
C ALA A 96 -4.95 14.58 -11.23
N PHE A 97 -5.56 15.13 -10.20
CA PHE A 97 -6.49 16.26 -10.30
C PHE A 97 -5.83 17.57 -10.75
N TYR A 98 -4.70 17.95 -10.15
CA TYR A 98 -4.00 19.17 -10.56
C TYR A 98 -3.32 19.03 -11.92
N ALA A 99 -2.83 17.83 -12.26
CA ALA A 99 -2.29 17.56 -13.58
C ALA A 99 -3.39 17.57 -14.66
N SER A 100 -4.63 17.21 -14.32
CA SER A 100 -5.76 17.14 -15.27
C SER A 100 -6.54 18.45 -15.41
N ASP A 101 -5.94 19.58 -15.02
CA ASP A 101 -6.62 20.88 -14.99
C ASP A 101 -7.96 20.76 -14.26
N PHE A 102 -7.90 20.23 -13.04
CA PHE A 102 -9.04 19.99 -12.14
C PHE A 102 -10.03 18.92 -12.65
N GLY A 103 -9.51 17.88 -13.30
CA GLY A 103 -10.30 16.73 -13.77
C GLY A 103 -10.99 16.93 -15.12
N THR A 104 -10.56 17.92 -15.90
CA THR A 104 -11.14 18.25 -17.21
C THR A 104 -10.50 17.46 -18.36
N ARG A 105 -9.23 17.05 -18.22
CA ARG A 105 -8.50 16.24 -19.21
C ARG A 105 -8.03 14.90 -18.64
N SER A 106 -7.64 13.98 -19.52
CA SER A 106 -6.87 12.80 -19.12
C SER A 106 -5.44 13.20 -18.76
N VAL A 107 -4.82 12.38 -17.91
CA VAL A 107 -3.45 12.55 -17.44
C VAL A 107 -2.67 11.27 -17.59
N SER A 108 -1.43 11.40 -18.04
CA SER A 108 -0.49 10.30 -18.13
C SER A 108 0.12 9.97 -16.77
N ARG A 109 0.62 8.74 -16.63
CA ARG A 109 1.38 8.32 -15.46
C ARG A 109 2.59 9.22 -15.18
N THR A 110 3.25 9.69 -16.23
CA THR A 110 4.45 10.53 -16.15
C THR A 110 4.11 11.91 -15.57
N GLU A 111 3.05 12.55 -16.05
CA GLU A 111 2.59 13.85 -15.53
C GLU A 111 2.23 13.78 -14.03
N ILE A 112 1.53 12.72 -13.60
CA ILE A 112 1.21 12.52 -12.18
C ILE A 112 2.51 12.38 -11.36
N LYS A 113 3.52 11.71 -11.91
CA LYS A 113 4.80 11.51 -11.23
C LYS A 113 5.60 12.81 -11.13
N GLU A 114 5.53 13.69 -12.12
CA GLU A 114 6.22 14.98 -12.10
C GLU A 114 5.71 15.90 -10.98
N MET A 115 4.46 15.77 -10.57
CA MET A 115 3.89 16.53 -9.44
C MET A 115 4.61 16.28 -8.09
N TYR A 116 5.32 15.17 -7.94
CA TYR A 116 6.21 14.96 -6.79
C TYR A 116 7.37 15.95 -6.73
N ASN A 117 7.89 16.36 -7.89
CA ASN A 117 8.97 17.33 -7.97
C ASN A 117 8.43 18.73 -7.66
N VAL A 118 7.24 19.08 -8.17
CA VAL A 118 6.57 20.37 -7.90
C VAL A 118 6.37 20.62 -6.40
N THR A 119 6.13 19.54 -5.64
CA THR A 119 5.89 19.57 -4.19
C THR A 119 7.14 19.27 -3.35
N ASN A 120 8.31 19.05 -3.96
CA ASN A 120 9.54 18.60 -3.29
C ASN A 120 9.35 17.32 -2.44
N ARG A 121 8.44 16.43 -2.84
CA ARG A 121 8.14 15.17 -2.12
C ARG A 121 8.77 13.94 -2.78
N MET A 122 9.53 14.09 -3.87
CA MET A 122 10.14 12.97 -4.58
C MET A 122 11.20 12.26 -3.72
N THR A 123 11.03 10.95 -3.51
CA THR A 123 12.01 10.08 -2.82
C THR A 123 12.04 8.70 -3.48
N THR A 124 13.12 7.95 -3.29
CA THR A 124 13.25 6.57 -3.82
C THR A 124 12.12 5.66 -3.32
N SER A 125 11.77 5.77 -2.03
CA SER A 125 10.69 4.97 -1.44
C SER A 125 9.32 5.30 -2.03
N ARG A 126 9.02 6.58 -2.27
CA ARG A 126 7.74 7.01 -2.85
C ARG A 126 7.64 6.65 -4.33
N SER A 127 8.74 6.78 -5.08
CA SER A 127 8.78 6.33 -6.48
C SER A 127 8.53 4.82 -6.61
N ASN A 128 9.11 4.00 -5.73
CA ASN A 128 8.89 2.55 -5.74
C ASN A 128 7.44 2.19 -5.35
N ASN A 129 6.81 2.97 -4.47
CA ASN A 129 5.42 2.76 -4.03
C ASN A 129 4.36 3.46 -4.90
N PHE A 130 4.77 4.22 -5.91
CA PHE A 130 3.88 4.99 -6.77
C PHE A 130 2.84 4.10 -7.45
N PHE A 131 3.27 2.98 -8.05
CA PHE A 131 2.38 2.07 -8.77
C PHE A 131 1.30 1.50 -7.86
N ASN A 132 1.69 1.01 -6.67
CA ASN A 132 0.74 0.48 -5.69
C ASN A 132 -0.28 1.53 -5.25
N SER A 133 0.16 2.78 -5.09
CA SER A 133 -0.70 3.90 -4.71
C SER A 133 -1.65 4.28 -5.84
N LEU A 134 -1.19 4.33 -7.09
CA LEU A 134 -2.00 4.57 -8.28
C LEU A 134 -3.06 3.47 -8.48
N THR A 135 -2.67 2.21 -8.39
CA THR A 135 -3.60 1.07 -8.44
C THR A 135 -4.66 1.17 -7.33
N SER A 136 -4.28 1.62 -6.14
CA SER A 136 -5.24 1.85 -5.04
C SER A 136 -6.25 2.95 -5.35
N VAL A 137 -5.86 4.02 -6.04
CA VAL A 137 -6.77 5.10 -6.41
C VAL A 137 -7.76 4.64 -7.49
N VAL A 138 -7.29 3.85 -8.45
CA VAL A 138 -8.13 3.23 -9.48
C VAL A 138 -9.09 2.21 -8.87
N SER A 139 -8.61 1.34 -7.97
CA SER A 139 -9.46 0.32 -7.31
C SER A 139 -10.56 0.92 -6.43
N ASN A 140 -10.30 2.11 -5.86
CA ASN A 140 -11.28 2.86 -5.06
C ASN A 140 -12.27 3.68 -5.93
N ASN A 141 -12.25 3.52 -7.25
CA ASN A 141 -13.08 4.24 -8.22
C ASN A 141 -12.88 5.77 -8.24
N TYR A 142 -11.75 6.27 -7.77
CA TYR A 142 -11.46 7.72 -7.83
C TYR A 142 -10.87 8.15 -9.17
N LEU A 143 -10.11 7.25 -9.82
CA LEU A 143 -9.60 7.42 -11.19
C LEU A 143 -10.15 6.31 -12.09
N SER A 144 -10.43 6.64 -13.33
CA SER A 144 -10.69 5.69 -14.41
C SER A 144 -9.41 5.53 -15.23
N ALA A 145 -8.96 4.29 -15.44
CA ALA A 145 -7.90 4.00 -16.41
C ALA A 145 -8.56 3.93 -17.79
N LEU A 146 -8.20 4.87 -18.67
CA LEU A 146 -8.65 4.85 -20.06
C LEU A 146 -7.85 3.81 -20.84
N ASN A 147 -6.52 3.88 -20.68
CA ASN A 147 -5.54 3.01 -21.30
C ASN A 147 -4.48 2.60 -20.26
N ASP A 148 -3.43 1.89 -20.68
CA ASP A 148 -2.34 1.44 -19.79
C ASP A 148 -1.57 2.59 -19.12
N ASP A 149 -1.55 3.79 -19.74
CA ASP A 149 -0.79 4.95 -19.24
C ASP A 149 -1.65 6.19 -18.97
N GLU A 150 -2.91 6.21 -19.40
CA GLU A 150 -3.80 7.38 -19.30
C GLU A 150 -4.94 7.17 -18.30
N TYR A 151 -5.19 8.19 -17.48
CA TYR A 151 -6.19 8.17 -16.43
C TYR A 151 -7.07 9.41 -16.47
N ALA A 152 -8.35 9.27 -16.11
CA ALA A 152 -9.30 10.38 -15.96
C ALA A 152 -9.87 10.42 -14.53
N VAL A 153 -10.08 11.62 -14.00
CA VAL A 153 -10.65 11.80 -12.65
C VAL A 153 -12.16 11.57 -12.71
N ARG A 154 -12.65 10.65 -11.88
CA ARG A 154 -14.09 10.37 -11.76
C ARG A 154 -14.74 11.32 -10.76
N SER A 155 -16.07 11.43 -10.82
CA SER A 155 -16.86 12.25 -9.90
C SER A 155 -16.61 11.90 -8.43
N GLU A 156 -16.47 10.61 -8.11
CA GLU A 156 -16.14 10.11 -6.78
C GLU A 156 -14.76 10.62 -6.31
N GLY A 157 -13.80 10.71 -7.23
CA GLY A 157 -12.48 11.30 -6.99
C GLY A 157 -12.59 12.80 -6.70
N GLN A 158 -13.37 13.54 -7.48
CA GLN A 158 -13.58 14.98 -7.27
C GLN A 158 -14.24 15.27 -5.91
N ILE A 159 -15.24 14.49 -5.50
CA ILE A 159 -15.85 14.58 -4.17
C ILE A 159 -14.77 14.39 -3.10
N LYS A 160 -13.91 13.37 -3.27
CA LYS A 160 -12.84 13.10 -2.31
C LYS A 160 -11.81 14.22 -2.23
N ILE A 161 -11.48 14.86 -3.36
CA ILE A 161 -10.56 16.00 -3.40
C ILE A 161 -11.15 17.21 -2.70
N ASN A 162 -12.41 17.53 -2.96
CA ASN A 162 -13.10 18.62 -2.26
C ASN A 162 -13.15 18.36 -0.75
N GLU A 163 -13.39 17.11 -0.33
CA GLU A 163 -13.27 16.70 1.09
C GLU A 163 -11.86 16.95 1.64
N ILE A 164 -10.80 16.56 0.91
CA ILE A 164 -9.40 16.76 1.32
C ILE A 164 -9.08 18.25 1.46
N LEU A 165 -9.49 19.07 0.51
CA LEU A 165 -9.21 20.51 0.48
C LEU A 165 -10.03 21.28 1.54
N SER A 166 -11.19 20.76 1.92
CA SER A 166 -12.03 21.33 2.98
C SER A 166 -11.56 20.97 4.39
N ARG A 167 -10.56 20.08 4.55
CA ARG A 167 -9.99 19.77 5.86
C ARG A 167 -9.22 20.98 6.36
N GLU A 168 -9.60 21.52 7.52
CA GLU A 168 -8.70 22.37 8.29
C GLU A 168 -7.45 21.55 8.69
N ASN A 169 -6.31 22.24 8.90
CA ASN A 169 -5.05 21.65 9.33
C ASN A 169 -5.22 20.90 10.66
N SER A 170 -5.79 19.71 10.62
CA SER A 170 -5.68 18.75 11.70
C SER A 170 -4.30 18.17 11.56
N SER A 171 -3.35 18.83 12.23
CA SER A 171 -2.11 18.22 12.69
C SER A 171 -2.39 17.09 13.70
N GLU A 172 -3.38 16.25 13.43
CA GLU A 172 -3.47 14.90 13.95
C GLU A 172 -2.70 14.00 12.98
N ASN A 173 -1.38 14.18 12.97
CA ASN A 173 -0.50 13.03 12.83
C ASN A 173 -0.77 12.13 14.05
N LYS A 174 -1.92 11.45 14.07
CA LYS A 174 -2.02 10.17 14.75
C LYS A 174 -1.07 9.29 13.97
N ALA A 175 0.19 9.30 14.40
CA ALA A 175 1.09 8.20 14.19
C ALA A 175 0.22 6.96 14.33
N LYS A 176 0.13 6.17 13.27
CA LYS A 176 -0.51 4.86 13.35
C LYS A 176 0.31 4.13 14.41
N THR A 177 -0.11 4.21 15.67
CA THR A 177 0.22 3.22 16.66
C THR A 177 -0.20 1.95 15.97
N LYS A 178 0.81 1.17 15.54
CA LYS A 178 0.58 -0.18 15.04
C LYS A 178 -0.43 -0.74 16.00
N LYS A 179 -1.62 -1.07 15.51
CA LYS A 179 -2.62 -1.78 16.29
C LYS A 179 -1.88 -3.07 16.65
N VAL A 180 -1.28 -3.09 17.84
CA VAL A 180 -0.77 -4.31 18.43
C VAL A 180 -2.06 -5.08 18.63
N SER A 181 -2.42 -5.90 17.65
CA SER A 181 -3.37 -6.96 17.90
C SER A 181 -2.80 -7.63 19.14
N LYS A 182 -3.53 -7.56 20.26
CA LYS A 182 -3.16 -8.34 21.43
C LYS A 182 -3.04 -9.77 20.91
N GLY A 183 -1.80 -10.26 20.80
CA GLY A 183 -1.53 -11.60 20.32
C GLY A 183 -2.38 -12.56 21.13
N LYS A 184 -2.85 -13.64 20.49
CA LYS A 184 -3.58 -14.71 21.16
C LYS A 184 -2.84 -15.05 22.46
N GLN A 185 -3.48 -14.83 23.60
CA GLN A 185 -2.87 -15.10 24.89
C GLN A 185 -2.85 -16.61 25.10
N PHE A 186 -1.65 -17.17 25.29
CA PHE A 186 -1.48 -18.58 25.58
C PHE A 186 -2.15 -18.92 26.92
N GLN A 187 -2.84 -20.05 26.96
CA GLN A 187 -3.52 -20.55 28.16
C GLN A 187 -2.64 -21.57 28.88
N LEU A 188 -2.74 -21.63 30.21
CA LEU A 188 -2.05 -22.64 31.01
C LEU A 188 -2.87 -23.92 31.03
N ILE A 189 -2.26 -25.03 30.63
CA ILE A 189 -2.88 -26.36 30.71
C ILE A 189 -2.54 -26.95 32.08
N LYS A 190 -3.54 -27.09 32.94
CA LYS A 190 -3.36 -27.53 34.34
C LYS A 190 -3.09 -29.03 34.48
N ASP A 191 -3.42 -29.82 33.47
CA ASP A 191 -3.40 -31.28 33.53
C ASP A 191 -2.15 -31.90 32.89
N LEU A 192 -1.10 -31.11 32.65
CA LEU A 192 0.16 -31.58 32.07
C LEU A 192 1.21 -31.83 33.17
N ASP A 193 1.43 -33.10 33.52
CA ASP A 193 2.44 -33.48 34.52
C ASP A 193 3.84 -33.56 33.89
N LEU A 194 4.64 -32.50 34.07
CA LEU A 194 6.02 -32.37 33.58
C LEU A 194 7.08 -32.72 34.65
N SER A 195 6.68 -33.32 35.76
CA SER A 195 7.57 -33.66 36.88
C SER A 195 8.40 -34.92 36.61
N THR A 196 9.47 -35.11 37.40
CA THR A 196 10.26 -36.35 37.37
C THR A 196 9.38 -37.53 37.79
N THR A 197 9.30 -38.54 36.94
CA THR A 197 8.65 -39.82 37.27
C THR A 197 9.70 -40.92 37.23
N THR A 198 9.43 -42.07 37.84
CA THR A 198 10.34 -43.22 37.93
C THR A 198 10.93 -43.65 36.57
N SER A 199 10.26 -43.36 35.46
CA SER A 199 10.67 -43.73 34.10
C SER A 199 11.19 -42.58 33.23
N ARG A 200 11.10 -41.31 33.66
CA ARG A 200 11.43 -40.13 32.82
C ARG A 200 12.10 -39.02 33.63
N LYS A 201 13.13 -38.41 33.04
CA LYS A 201 13.72 -37.17 33.58
C LYS A 201 12.67 -36.05 33.49
N GLY A 202 12.55 -35.22 34.53
CA GLY A 202 11.65 -34.07 34.52
C GLY A 202 12.16 -33.01 33.53
N LEU A 203 11.25 -32.19 33.00
CA LEU A 203 11.60 -31.15 32.02
C LEU A 203 12.69 -30.21 32.56
N LYS A 204 12.56 -29.81 33.83
CA LYS A 204 13.49 -28.89 34.48
C LYS A 204 14.89 -29.47 34.58
N ASP A 205 15.01 -30.74 34.93
CA ASP A 205 16.30 -31.41 35.05
C ASP A 205 16.96 -31.57 33.68
N PHE A 206 16.19 -31.94 32.66
CA PHE A 206 16.69 -32.04 31.30
C PHE A 206 17.18 -30.69 30.76
N VAL A 207 16.41 -29.61 30.94
CA VAL A 207 16.84 -28.27 30.50
C VAL A 207 18.06 -27.78 31.27
N ASN A 208 18.18 -28.12 32.56
CA ASN A 208 19.37 -27.80 33.38
C ASN A 208 20.61 -28.60 32.98
N GLU A 209 20.44 -29.81 32.46
CA GLU A 209 21.52 -30.64 31.90
C GLU A 209 21.98 -30.06 30.55
N VAL A 210 21.04 -29.72 29.68
CA VAL A 210 21.31 -29.17 28.34
C VAL A 210 21.86 -27.74 28.43
N LYS A 211 21.41 -26.88 29.36
CA LYS A 211 21.83 -25.48 29.51
C LYS A 211 21.76 -24.66 28.21
N PRO A 212 20.56 -24.49 27.62
CA PRO A 212 20.39 -23.71 26.41
C PRO A 212 20.81 -22.24 26.60
N THR A 213 21.59 -21.71 25.66
CA THR A 213 22.16 -20.35 25.73
C THR A 213 21.20 -19.22 25.38
N SER A 214 20.08 -19.53 24.72
CA SER A 214 19.12 -18.55 24.19
C SER A 214 17.69 -19.04 24.38
N ASN A 215 16.73 -18.11 24.40
CA ASN A 215 15.31 -18.43 24.42
C ASN A 215 14.89 -19.31 23.23
N ILE A 216 15.49 -19.11 22.06
CA ILE A 216 15.22 -19.92 20.86
C ILE A 216 15.69 -21.36 21.09
N ASN A 217 16.89 -21.53 21.64
CA ASN A 217 17.44 -22.85 21.97
C ASN A 217 16.60 -23.51 23.06
N THR A 218 16.17 -22.75 24.07
CA THR A 218 15.32 -23.24 25.17
C THR A 218 13.99 -23.76 24.64
N THR A 219 13.33 -23.01 23.75
CA THR A 219 12.08 -23.43 23.12
C THR A 219 12.29 -24.68 22.24
N ALA A 220 13.41 -24.78 21.51
CA ALA A 220 13.73 -25.99 20.77
C ALA A 220 13.94 -27.20 21.70
N THR A 221 14.64 -27.01 22.83
CA THR A 221 14.83 -28.06 23.86
C THR A 221 13.51 -28.52 24.45
N ILE A 222 12.56 -27.61 24.70
CA ILE A 222 11.22 -27.96 25.17
C ILE A 222 10.47 -28.82 24.15
N ILE A 223 10.47 -28.43 22.87
CA ILE A 223 9.78 -29.19 21.81
C ILE A 223 10.41 -30.59 21.66
N TYR A 224 11.74 -30.68 21.68
CA TYR A 224 12.44 -31.96 21.65
C TYR A 224 12.09 -32.83 22.86
N TYR A 225 12.08 -32.27 24.07
CA TYR A 225 11.73 -33.00 25.28
C TYR A 225 10.30 -33.57 25.19
N LEU A 226 9.34 -32.75 24.76
CA LEU A 226 7.95 -33.17 24.61
C LEU A 226 7.80 -34.32 23.61
N GLN A 227 8.57 -34.29 22.52
CA GLN A 227 8.44 -35.27 21.45
C GLN A 227 9.25 -36.55 21.69
N GLN A 228 10.48 -36.45 22.19
CA GLN A 228 11.44 -37.58 22.27
C GLN A 228 11.55 -38.19 23.67
N ILE A 229 11.33 -37.41 24.73
CA ILE A 229 11.51 -37.88 26.12
C ILE A 229 10.17 -38.10 26.80
N TYR A 230 9.25 -37.16 26.63
CA TYR A 230 7.90 -37.25 27.15
C TYR A 230 7.01 -38.13 26.26
N GLU A 231 7.36 -38.26 24.97
CA GLU A 231 6.56 -38.96 23.95
C GLU A 231 5.10 -38.48 23.95
N TYR A 232 4.90 -37.16 23.96
CA TYR A 232 3.56 -36.58 24.03
C TYR A 232 2.72 -37.00 22.82
N THR A 233 1.59 -37.65 23.08
CA THR A 233 0.73 -38.24 22.04
C THR A 233 -0.31 -37.27 21.46
N GLY A 234 -0.44 -36.06 22.02
CA GLY A 234 -1.34 -35.02 21.53
C GLY A 234 -0.65 -33.96 20.66
N ASP A 235 -1.41 -32.95 20.24
CA ASP A 235 -0.87 -31.80 19.50
C ASP A 235 -0.05 -30.89 20.40
N ILE A 236 1.24 -30.78 20.12
CA ILE A 236 2.18 -29.84 20.77
C ILE A 236 1.85 -28.43 20.29
N ASN A 237 0.85 -27.80 20.92
CA ASN A 237 0.44 -26.44 20.63
C ASN A 237 1.24 -25.41 21.45
N GLY A 238 1.12 -24.13 21.08
CA GLY A 238 1.77 -23.03 21.80
C GLY A 238 1.39 -22.93 23.28
N ASP A 239 0.20 -23.40 23.67
CA ASP A 239 -0.27 -23.44 25.07
C ASP A 239 0.51 -24.48 25.91
N ILE A 240 0.84 -25.62 25.32
CA ILE A 240 1.69 -26.65 25.95
C ILE A 240 3.10 -26.10 26.15
N ILE A 241 3.67 -25.48 25.11
CA ILE A 241 5.00 -24.89 25.19
C ILE A 241 5.04 -23.75 26.23
N PHE A 242 3.99 -22.92 26.31
CA PHE A 242 3.86 -21.91 27.34
C PHE A 242 3.79 -22.51 28.75
N THR A 243 3.08 -23.61 28.92
CA THR A 243 3.00 -24.36 30.18
C THR A 243 4.38 -24.91 30.58
N CYS A 244 5.13 -25.49 29.65
CA CYS A 244 6.51 -25.92 29.86
C CYS A 244 7.42 -24.77 30.30
N TRP A 245 7.31 -23.59 29.67
CA TRP A 245 8.05 -22.40 30.07
C TRP A 245 7.73 -21.93 31.49
N ARG A 246 6.48 -22.07 31.94
CA ARG A 246 6.06 -21.77 33.31
C ARG A 246 6.70 -22.73 34.32
N GLU A 247 6.75 -24.01 33.99
CA GLU A 247 7.32 -25.05 34.85
C GLU A 247 8.83 -24.91 35.05
N LEU A 248 9.55 -24.45 34.01
CA LEU A 248 11.00 -24.21 34.09
C LEU A 248 11.37 -23.14 35.14
N GLY A 249 10.45 -22.22 35.46
CA GLY A 249 10.71 -21.11 36.37
C GLY A 249 11.71 -20.06 35.83
N THR A 250 12.09 -20.16 34.56
CA THR A 250 12.96 -19.21 33.87
C THR A 250 12.14 -18.05 33.29
N LYS A 251 12.82 -16.96 32.92
CA LYS A 251 12.16 -15.78 32.35
C LYS A 251 11.54 -16.14 30.99
N ILE A 252 10.21 -16.17 30.95
CA ILE A 252 9.46 -16.39 29.70
C ILE A 252 9.73 -15.25 28.72
N PRO A 253 9.92 -15.55 27.42
CA PRO A 253 10.03 -14.52 26.39
C PRO A 253 8.84 -13.55 26.41
N ASN A 254 9.12 -12.24 26.34
CA ASN A 254 8.08 -11.20 26.29
C ASN A 254 7.12 -11.39 25.10
N ASP A 255 7.64 -11.91 23.98
CA ASP A 255 6.86 -12.32 22.80
C ASP A 255 7.14 -13.80 22.51
N LEU A 256 6.44 -14.69 23.23
CA LEU A 256 6.54 -16.13 22.98
C LEU A 256 6.04 -16.51 21.57
N ALA A 257 5.06 -15.80 21.03
CA ALA A 257 4.54 -16.07 19.69
C ALA A 257 5.59 -15.73 18.61
N GLY A 258 6.32 -14.62 18.78
CA GLY A 258 7.47 -14.28 17.96
C GLY A 258 8.59 -15.32 18.10
N ASN A 259 8.90 -15.74 19.33
CA ASN A 259 9.92 -16.74 19.60
C ASN A 259 9.61 -18.09 18.92
N LEU A 260 8.37 -18.57 19.00
CA LEU A 260 7.93 -19.80 18.31
C LEU A 260 8.07 -19.69 16.80
N ARG A 261 7.73 -18.52 16.22
CA ARG A 261 7.91 -18.27 14.79
C ARG A 261 9.38 -18.28 14.40
N ASP A 262 10.25 -17.71 15.21
CA ASP A 262 11.69 -17.66 14.95
C ASP A 262 12.31 -19.06 14.99
N VAL A 263 11.90 -19.92 15.93
CA VAL A 263 12.34 -21.33 16.01
C VAL A 263 12.03 -22.08 14.72
N CYS A 264 10.88 -21.79 14.09
CA CYS A 264 10.47 -22.36 12.81
C CYS A 264 10.99 -21.60 11.57
N SER A 265 11.61 -20.44 11.75
CA SER A 265 12.09 -19.63 10.63
C SER A 265 13.24 -20.32 9.90
N SER A 266 13.44 -20.01 8.62
CA SER A 266 14.55 -20.53 7.82
C SER A 266 15.93 -20.26 8.42
N ARG A 267 16.06 -19.18 9.21
CA ARG A 267 17.31 -18.83 9.91
C ARG A 267 17.74 -19.93 10.88
N TYR A 268 16.81 -20.43 11.69
CA TYR A 268 17.07 -21.41 12.75
C TYR A 268 16.64 -22.81 12.30
N GLY A 269 15.37 -22.96 11.91
CA GLY A 269 14.81 -24.19 11.35
C GLY A 269 14.88 -25.38 12.30
N TYR A 270 14.74 -25.14 13.61
CA TYR A 270 14.84 -26.17 14.64
C TYR A 270 13.54 -26.93 14.86
N ALA A 271 12.39 -26.30 14.57
CA ALA A 271 11.08 -26.94 14.62
C ALA A 271 10.27 -26.62 13.36
N ASN A 272 9.32 -27.49 13.02
CA ASN A 272 8.30 -27.25 12.02
C ASN A 272 6.98 -26.93 12.72
N VAL A 273 6.09 -26.24 12.01
CA VAL A 273 4.72 -25.99 12.47
C VAL A 273 3.74 -26.36 11.37
N GLU A 274 2.81 -27.26 11.69
CA GLU A 274 1.74 -27.70 10.81
C GLU A 274 0.41 -27.55 11.55
N ASN A 275 -0.51 -26.74 11.02
CA ASN A 275 -1.82 -26.47 11.64
C ASN A 275 -1.76 -25.99 13.12
N GLY A 276 -0.64 -25.43 13.55
CA GLY A 276 -0.43 -24.96 14.93
C GLY A 276 0.24 -25.98 15.86
N ASN A 277 0.44 -27.21 15.39
CA ASN A 277 1.21 -28.25 16.07
C ASN A 277 2.71 -28.11 15.73
N TYR A 278 3.55 -28.12 16.76
CA TYR A 278 5.00 -27.98 16.64
C TYR A 278 5.70 -29.33 16.71
N SER A 279 6.59 -29.60 15.75
CA SER A 279 7.43 -30.81 15.74
C SER A 279 8.91 -30.45 15.61
N ILE A 280 9.79 -31.20 16.26
CA ILE A 280 11.23 -30.96 16.16
C ILE A 280 11.75 -31.43 14.79
N THR A 281 12.64 -30.67 14.17
CA THR A 281 13.32 -31.09 12.92
C THR A 281 14.60 -31.85 13.22
N ILE A 282 15.15 -32.54 12.21
CA ILE A 282 16.48 -33.16 12.27
C ILE A 282 17.55 -32.14 12.71
N ARG A 283 17.45 -30.90 12.24
CA ARG A 283 18.37 -29.82 12.62
C ARG A 283 18.23 -29.45 14.10
N GLY A 284 17.01 -29.42 14.62
CA GLY A 284 16.74 -29.19 16.05
C GLY A 284 17.23 -30.33 16.93
N ILE A 285 17.08 -31.57 16.48
CA ILE A 285 17.64 -32.76 17.15
C ILE A 285 19.17 -32.63 17.25
N ASN A 286 19.84 -32.39 16.12
CA ASN A 286 21.29 -32.25 16.08
C ASN A 286 21.81 -31.08 16.96
N LEU A 287 21.04 -30.00 17.07
CA LEU A 287 21.37 -28.89 17.96
C LEU A 287 21.48 -29.38 19.42
N ILE A 288 20.50 -30.15 19.88
CA ILE A 288 20.40 -30.55 21.28
C ILE A 288 21.36 -31.71 21.58
N GLU A 289 21.42 -32.70 20.68
CA GLU A 289 22.22 -33.91 20.88
C GLU A 289 23.72 -33.70 20.65
N HIS A 290 24.12 -32.77 19.78
CA HIS A 290 25.53 -32.56 19.41
C HIS A 290 26.04 -31.16 19.74
N THR A 291 25.29 -30.11 19.39
CA THR A 291 25.83 -28.74 19.49
C THR A 291 25.85 -28.23 20.93
N ILE A 292 24.84 -28.58 21.72
CA ILE A 292 24.73 -28.11 23.10
C ILE A 292 25.45 -29.06 24.07
N SER A 293 25.44 -30.36 23.79
CA SER A 293 26.16 -31.38 24.57
C SER A 293 27.69 -31.26 24.50
N GLU A 294 28.25 -30.83 23.36
CA GLU A 294 29.69 -30.57 23.21
C GLU A 294 30.21 -29.43 24.10
N GLY A 295 29.34 -28.53 24.56
CA GLY A 295 29.68 -27.47 25.51
C GLY A 295 29.94 -27.94 26.94
N GLN A 296 29.71 -29.22 27.26
CA GLN A 296 29.96 -29.82 28.59
C GLN A 296 31.31 -30.54 28.68
N ASN A 297 32.02 -30.72 27.57
CA ASN A 297 33.30 -31.44 27.49
C ASN A 297 34.51 -30.52 27.17
N LYS A 298 34.40 -29.22 27.41
CA LYS A 298 35.53 -28.26 27.31
C LYS A 298 35.75 -27.51 28.61
#